data_AF-A0A2E0Q4X4-F1
#
_entry.id   AF-A0A2E0Q4X4-F1
#
_cell.length_a   1.000
_cell.length_b   1.000
_cell.length_c   1.000
_cell.angle_alpha   90.00
_cell.angle_beta   90.00
_cell.angle_gamma   90.00
#
_symmetry.space_group_name_H-M   'P 1'
#
loop_
_entity.id
_entity.type
_entity.pdbx_description
1 polymer ?
#
loop_
_entity_poly.entity_id
_entity_poly.type
_entity_poly.pdbx_seq_one_letter_code
_entity_poly.pdbx_strand_id
1 'polypeptide(L)' 'MATNLEHPKADPTSNAEKAPENWTTGDEAMTGAQASYLKTLAEEAGDRDAFDPSLTKAEASLRIDALQEKTGRGADG' A
#
# COMPACT_ATOMS: atom_id res chain seq x y z
N MET A 1 34.94 -33.63 -31.47
CA MET A 1 35.05 -32.17 -31.32
C MET A 1 33.67 -31.65 -30.93
N ALA A 2 33.55 -31.06 -29.75
CA ALA A 2 32.30 -30.59 -29.16
C ALA A 2 32.21 -29.07 -29.27
N THR A 3 31.10 -28.55 -29.80
CA THR A 3 30.55 -27.17 -29.75
C THR A 3 29.28 -27.20 -30.62
N ASN A 4 28.13 -26.61 -30.33
CA ASN A 4 27.75 -25.54 -29.42
C ASN A 4 26.21 -25.63 -29.24
N LEU A 5 25.71 -25.79 -28.02
CA LEU A 5 24.29 -25.72 -27.69
C LEU A 5 23.93 -24.22 -27.60
N GLU A 6 23.40 -23.63 -28.66
CA GLU A 6 23.02 -22.21 -28.67
C GLU A 6 21.51 -22.09 -28.46
N HIS A 7 21.12 -22.08 -27.19
CA HIS A 7 19.82 -21.56 -26.76
C HIS A 7 20.02 -20.06 -26.46
N PRO A 8 19.48 -19.12 -27.26
CA PRO A 8 19.52 -17.73 -26.87
C PRO A 8 18.47 -17.46 -25.76
N LYS A 9 19.01 -17.33 -24.54
CA LYS A 9 18.54 -16.49 -23.44
C LYS A 9 17.19 -16.81 -22.80
N ALA A 10 17.27 -17.65 -21.76
CA ALA A 10 16.51 -17.39 -20.55
C ALA A 10 17.17 -16.22 -19.80
N ASP A 11 16.48 -15.09 -19.73
CA ASP A 11 16.71 -14.04 -18.73
C ASP A 11 15.34 -13.56 -18.23
N PRO A 12 14.74 -14.17 -17.20
CA PRO A 12 13.71 -13.53 -16.41
C PRO A 12 14.40 -12.75 -15.29
N THR A 13 15.27 -11.81 -15.62
CA THR A 13 16.02 -11.07 -14.60
C THR A 13 15.61 -9.61 -14.60
N SER A 14 15.06 -9.23 -13.45
CA SER A 14 15.00 -7.86 -12.94
C SER A 14 13.86 -6.98 -13.43
N ASN A 15 12.62 -7.46 -13.32
CA ASN A 15 11.52 -6.54 -13.03
C ASN A 15 11.18 -6.62 -11.53
N ALA A 16 11.45 -5.52 -10.84
CA ALA A 16 10.89 -5.17 -9.54
C ALA A 16 11.53 -5.76 -8.27
N GLU A 17 12.85 -5.70 -8.14
CA GLU A 17 13.44 -5.31 -6.84
C GLU A 17 13.35 -3.78 -6.70
N LYS A 18 12.14 -3.21 -6.76
CA LYS A 18 11.98 -1.81 -6.35
C LYS A 18 12.08 -1.80 -4.83
N ALA A 19 13.16 -1.20 -4.33
CA ALA A 19 13.22 -0.78 -2.95
C ALA A 19 11.89 -0.07 -2.59
N PRO A 20 11.17 -0.50 -1.54
CA PRO A 20 9.83 0.01 -1.22
C PRO A 20 9.81 1.53 -0.99
N GLU A 21 10.96 2.08 -0.63
CA GLU A 21 11.28 3.51 -0.49
C GLU A 21 11.22 4.33 -1.80
N ASN A 22 11.23 3.70 -2.99
CA ASN A 22 11.08 4.37 -4.29
C ASN A 22 9.68 4.18 -4.93
N TRP A 23 8.69 3.71 -4.16
CA TRP A 23 7.30 3.80 -4.61
C TRP A 23 6.79 5.24 -4.40
N THR A 24 6.98 6.08 -5.42
CA THR A 24 6.43 7.45 -5.54
C THR A 24 4.93 7.54 -5.27
N THR A 25 4.20 6.43 -5.25
CA THR A 25 2.74 6.40 -5.03
C THR A 25 2.32 6.71 -3.59
N GLY A 26 3.25 6.78 -2.64
CA GLY A 26 2.94 7.11 -1.24
C GLY A 26 2.58 8.59 -1.02
N ASP A 27 3.14 9.49 -1.83
CA ASP A 27 2.94 10.95 -1.75
C ASP A 27 1.73 11.44 -2.58
N GLU A 28 1.15 10.57 -3.41
CA GLU A 28 -0.07 10.89 -4.14
C GLU A 28 -1.23 11.10 -3.18
N ALA A 29 -2.22 11.92 -3.57
CA ALA A 29 -3.46 12.06 -2.81
C ALA A 29 -4.09 10.68 -2.57
N MET A 30 -4.73 10.49 -1.42
CA MET A 30 -5.38 9.22 -1.14
C MET A 30 -6.40 8.86 -2.21
N THR A 31 -6.54 7.56 -2.45
CA THR A 31 -7.58 7.08 -3.36
C THR A 31 -8.97 7.26 -2.74
N GLY A 32 -10.01 7.42 -3.56
CA GLY A 32 -11.39 7.51 -3.07
C GLY A 32 -11.83 6.30 -2.23
N ALA A 33 -11.26 5.11 -2.48
CA ALA A 33 -11.46 3.92 -1.67
C ALA A 33 -10.86 4.07 -0.26
N GLN A 34 -9.61 4.54 -0.15
CA GLN A 34 -9.00 4.83 1.15
C GLN A 34 -9.75 5.92 1.90
N ALA A 35 -10.16 7.00 1.22
CA ALA A 35 -10.95 8.06 1.83
C ALA A 35 -12.26 7.53 2.44
N SER A 36 -12.99 6.73 1.66
CA SER A 36 -14.25 6.16 2.12
C SER A 36 -14.05 5.22 3.31
N TYR A 37 -13.01 4.39 3.27
CA TYR A 37 -12.70 3.45 4.34
C TYR A 37 -12.23 4.16 5.62
N LEU A 38 -11.31 5.11 5.49
CA LEU A 38 -10.82 5.94 6.59
C LEU A 38 -11.97 6.67 7.28
N LYS A 39 -12.89 7.25 6.50
CA LYS A 39 -14.07 7.93 7.04
C LYS A 39 -14.95 7.00 7.86
N THR A 40 -15.25 5.80 7.35
CA THR A 40 -16.04 4.81 8.09
C THR A 40 -15.37 4.41 9.38
N LEU A 41 -14.07 4.09 9.33
CA LEU A 41 -13.30 3.73 10.53
C LEU A 41 -13.23 4.86 11.55
N ALA A 42 -13.07 6.11 11.10
CA ALA A 42 -13.09 7.29 11.95
C ALA A 42 -14.46 7.45 12.64
N GLU A 43 -15.57 7.24 11.92
CA GLU A 43 -16.91 7.28 12.51
C GLU A 43 -17.14 6.15 13.53
N GLU A 44 -16.67 4.94 13.24
CA GLU A 44 -16.82 3.79 14.13
C GLU A 44 -15.91 3.84 15.35
N ALA A 45 -14.70 4.40 15.21
CA ALA A 45 -13.80 4.68 16.32
C ALA A 45 -14.27 5.86 17.19
N GLY A 46 -15.33 6.58 16.77
CA GLY A 46 -15.77 7.82 17.40
C GLY A 46 -14.80 8.99 17.24
N ASP A 47 -13.90 8.91 16.25
CA ASP A 47 -12.74 9.78 16.05
C ASP A 47 -12.77 10.40 14.65
N ARG A 48 -13.79 11.25 14.41
CA ARG A 48 -14.02 11.87 13.09
C ARG A 48 -12.88 12.79 12.64
N ASP A 49 -12.06 13.25 13.59
CA ASP A 49 -10.87 14.08 13.34
C ASP A 49 -9.73 13.27 12.68
N ALA A 50 -9.75 11.93 12.82
CA ALA A 50 -8.79 11.06 12.16
C ALA A 50 -8.97 11.02 10.63
N PHE A 51 -10.11 11.47 10.09
CA PHE A 51 -10.32 11.61 8.66
C PHE A 51 -9.93 13.01 8.17
N ASP A 52 -8.92 13.08 7.33
CA ASP A 52 -8.52 14.30 6.63
C ASP A 52 -8.46 14.03 5.11
N PRO A 53 -9.16 14.80 4.25
CA PRO A 53 -9.22 14.55 2.82
C PRO A 53 -7.96 14.98 2.05
N SER A 54 -7.05 15.72 2.68
CA SER A 54 -5.78 16.19 2.12
C SER A 54 -4.63 15.21 2.37
N LEU A 55 -4.88 14.09 3.06
CA LEU A 55 -3.85 13.08 3.29
C LEU A 55 -3.42 12.42 1.99
N THR A 56 -2.14 12.06 1.99
CA THR A 56 -1.57 11.23 0.95
C THR A 56 -2.04 9.79 1.10
N LYS A 57 -1.85 8.99 0.06
CA LYS A 57 -2.14 7.56 0.03
C LYS A 57 -1.43 6.84 1.18
N ALA A 58 -0.17 7.17 1.46
CA ALA A 58 0.58 6.58 2.55
C ALA A 58 0.00 6.98 3.91
N GLU A 59 -0.26 8.27 4.12
CA GLU A 59 -0.85 8.79 5.36
C GLU A 59 -2.24 8.22 5.64
N ALA A 60 -3.07 8.08 4.61
CA ALA A 60 -4.38 7.46 4.72
C ALA A 60 -4.26 5.99 5.11
N SER A 61 -3.34 5.23 4.51
CA SER A 61 -3.10 3.83 4.90
C SER A 61 -2.64 3.68 6.34
N LEU A 62 -1.73 4.54 6.81
CA LEU A 62 -1.25 4.52 8.20
C LEU A 62 -2.38 4.80 9.21
N ARG A 63 -3.24 5.78 8.92
CA ARG A 63 -4.40 6.08 9.78
C ARG A 63 -5.45 4.98 9.74
N ILE A 64 -5.69 4.39 8.57
CA ILE A 64 -6.59 3.24 8.43
C ILE A 64 -6.12 2.12 9.36
N ASP A 65 -4.85 1.76 9.32
CA ASP A 65 -4.27 0.70 10.16
C ASP A 65 -4.46 1.00 11.66
N ALA A 66 -4.08 2.20 12.10
CA ALA A 66 -4.26 2.64 13.48
C ALA A 66 -5.73 2.62 13.95
N LEU A 67 -6.66 3.00 13.07
CA LEU A 67 -8.09 2.94 13.38
C LEU A 67 -8.64 1.50 13.35
N GLN A 68 -8.13 0.63 12.48
CA GLN A 68 -8.49 -0.79 12.48
C GLN A 68 -8.06 -1.47 13.77
N GLU A 69 -6.87 -1.16 14.28
CA GLU A 69 -6.41 -1.62 15.60
C GLU A 69 -7.31 -1.08 16.72
N LYS A 70 -7.61 0.22 16.71
CA LYS A 70 -8.46 0.89 17.72
C LYS A 70 -9.90 0.36 17.74
N THR A 71 -10.44 0.01 16.57
CA THR A 71 -11.80 -0.54 16.42
C THR A 71 -11.85 -2.06 16.60
N GLY A 72 -10.70 -2.72 16.76
CA GLY A 72 -10.62 -4.17 16.95
C GLY A 72 -10.85 -5.00 15.67
N ARG A 73 -10.68 -4.41 14.48
CA ARG A 73 -10.80 -5.08 13.17
C ARG A 73 -9.50 -5.62 12.61
N GLY A 74 -8.35 -5.22 13.14
CA GLY A 74 -7.02 -5.62 12.63
C GLY A 74 -6.53 -6.99 13.14
N ALA A 75 -7.31 -7.72 13.93
CA ALA A 75 -6.85 -8.90 14.66
C ALA A 75 -7.10 -10.26 13.96
N ASP A 76 -7.59 -10.27 12.72
CA ASP A 76 -7.85 -11.49 11.94
C ASP A 76 -7.00 -11.51 10.67
N GLY A 77 -5.73 -11.91 10.81
CA GLY A 77 -4.77 -12.15 9.72
C GLY A 77 -3.97 -13.41 9.94
#